data_AF-A0A7X0NRH5-F1
#
_entry.id   AF-A0A7X0NRH5-F1
#
_cell.length_a   1.000
_cell.length_b   1.000
_cell.length_c   1.000
_cell.angle_alpha   90.00
_cell.angle_beta   90.00
_cell.angle_gamma   90.00
#
_symmetry.space_group_name_H-M   'P 1'
#
loop_
_entity.id
_entity.type
_entity.pdbx_description
1 polymer ?
#
loop_
_entity_poly.entity_id
_entity_poly.type
_entity_poly.pdbx_seq_one_letter_code
_entity_poly.pdbx_strand_id
1 'polypeptide(L)' 'MATREQIDAARRRIEELRDRHAHDVIALVRLVDDGALKGASGDRLAADLRAWDRGFKERFTRALSLLDSLQPTEGAPSP' A
#
# COMPACT_ATOMS: atom_id res chain seq x y z
N MET A 1 24.42 4.72 1.87
CA MET A 1 23.83 3.43 2.31
C MET A 1 22.81 3.73 3.40
N ALA A 2 21.70 2.99 3.48
CA ALA A 2 20.66 3.23 4.47
C ALA A 2 21.00 2.55 5.80
N THR A 3 20.86 3.25 6.92
CA THR A 3 20.95 2.64 8.25
C THR A 3 19.73 1.77 8.53
N ARG A 4 19.83 0.86 9.51
CA ARG A 4 18.69 0.03 9.95
C ARG A 4 17.48 0.89 10.35
N GLU A 5 17.71 2.00 11.05
CA GLU A 5 16.67 2.96 11.41
C GLU A 5 15.98 3.60 10.20
N GLN A 6 16.73 3.88 9.14
CA GLN A 6 16.18 4.43 7.89
C GLN A 6 15.31 3.40 7.15
N ILE A 7 15.73 2.12 7.15
CA ILE A 7 14.94 1.02 6.59
C ILE A 7 13.64 0.83 7.39
N ASP A 8 13.72 0.85 8.72
CA ASP A 8 12.56 0.71 9.60
C ASP A 8 11.60 1.92 9.51
N ALA A 9 12.13 3.14 9.34
CA ALA A 9 11.31 4.32 9.08
C ALA A 9 10.61 4.23 7.71
N ALA A 10 11.31 3.78 6.66
CA ALA A 10 10.74 3.58 5.34
C ALA A 10 9.62 2.52 5.35
N ARG A 11 9.83 1.41 6.07
CA ARG A 11 8.80 0.36 6.26
C ARG A 11 7.54 0.92 6.88
N ARG A 12 7.66 1.56 8.04
CA ARG A 12 6.51 2.17 8.75
C ARG A 12 5.76 3.14 7.85
N ARG A 13 6.48 3.96 7.09
CA ARG A 13 5.86 4.93 6.19
C ARG A 13 5.08 4.28 5.04
N ILE A 14 5.60 3.18 4.50
CA ILE A 14 4.93 2.39 3.47
C ILE A 14 3.65 1.73 4.02
N GLU A 15 3.73 1.17 5.23
CA GLU A 15 2.58 0.56 5.91
C GLU A 15 1.48 1.59 6.19
N GLU A 16 1.83 2.76 6.72
CA GLU A 16 0.88 3.87 6.92
C GLU A 16 0.18 4.29 5.63
N LEU A 17 0.93 4.38 4.52
CA LEU A 17 0.37 4.78 3.23
C LEU A 17 -0.57 3.69 2.68
N ARG A 18 -0.21 2.41 2.88
CA ARG A 18 -1.06 1.27 2.52
C ARG A 18 -2.38 1.30 3.26
N ASP A 19 -2.32 1.47 4.57
CA ASP A 19 -3.51 1.36 5.41
C ASP A 19 -4.46 2.56 5.16
N ARG A 20 -3.90 3.76 4.96
CA ARG A 20 -4.69 4.94 4.53
C ARG A 20 -5.36 4.72 3.18
N HIS A 21 -4.61 4.25 2.18
CA HIS A 21 -5.16 3.99 0.85
C HIS A 21 -6.28 2.92 0.90
N ALA A 22 -6.07 1.83 1.63
CA ALA A 22 -7.07 0.79 1.79
C ALA A 22 -8.35 1.33 2.43
N HIS A 23 -8.22 2.18 3.45
CA HIS A 23 -9.36 2.84 4.09
C HIS A 23 -10.17 3.69 3.08
N ASP A 24 -9.49 4.56 2.33
CA ASP A 24 -10.13 5.47 1.39
C ASP A 24 -10.84 4.73 0.25
N VAL A 25 -10.20 3.71 -0.34
CA VAL A 25 -10.79 2.94 -1.44
C VAL A 25 -11.96 2.08 -0.95
N ILE A 26 -11.88 1.48 0.25
CA ILE A 26 -13.00 0.73 0.84
C ILE A 26 -14.18 1.67 1.09
N ALA A 27 -13.95 2.89 1.56
CA ALA A 27 -15.00 3.87 1.76
C ALA A 27 -15.68 4.25 0.43
N LEU A 28 -14.91 4.43 -0.65
CA LEU A 28 -15.45 4.68 -1.99
C LEU A 28 -16.26 3.48 -2.52
N VAL A 29 -15.75 2.26 -2.38
CA VAL A 29 -16.48 1.05 -2.81
C VAL A 29 -17.82 0.94 -2.06
N ARG A 30 -17.83 1.16 -0.74
CA ARG A 30 -19.06 1.18 0.05
C ARG A 30 -20.02 2.26 -0.40
N LEU A 31 -19.53 3.47 -0.70
CA LEU A 31 -20.39 4.54 -1.20
C LEU A 31 -21.04 4.19 -2.56
N VAL A 32 -20.33 3.44 -3.42
CA VAL A 32 -20.88 2.95 -4.69
C VAL A 32 -21.87 1.80 -4.46
N ASP A 33 -21.52 0.83 -3.62
CA ASP A 33 -22.36 -0.35 -3.31
C ASP A 33 -23.64 0.03 -2.54
N ASP A 34 -23.54 0.93 -1.55
CA ASP A 34 -24.63 1.35 -0.66
C ASP A 34 -25.42 2.55 -1.23
N GLY A 35 -24.90 3.22 -2.26
CA GLY A 35 -25.39 4.52 -2.74
C GLY A 35 -26.31 4.49 -3.97
N ALA A 36 -26.51 5.70 -4.51
CA ALA A 36 -27.45 6.02 -5.59
C ALA A 36 -26.97 5.61 -7.00
N LEU A 37 -25.74 5.12 -7.14
CA LEU A 37 -25.13 4.75 -8.42
C LEU A 37 -25.46 3.30 -8.82
N LYS A 38 -26.72 2.89 -8.72
CA LYS A 38 -27.13 1.52 -9.07
C LYS A 38 -27.17 1.32 -10.59
N GLY A 39 -26.87 0.10 -11.03
CA GLY A 39 -26.88 -0.32 -12.44
C GLY A 39 -25.48 -0.52 -13.01
N ALA A 40 -25.41 -0.89 -14.29
CA ALA A 40 -24.18 -1.38 -14.92
C ALA A 40 -22.96 -0.45 -14.80
N SER A 41 -23.17 0.87 -14.81
CA SER A 41 -22.10 1.85 -14.62
C SER A 41 -21.54 1.86 -13.19
N GLY A 42 -22.39 1.67 -12.18
CA GLY A 42 -21.98 1.53 -10.79
C GLY A 42 -21.26 0.22 -10.52
N ASP A 43 -21.78 -0.89 -11.07
CA ASP A 43 -21.13 -2.19 -10.96
C ASP A 43 -19.72 -2.15 -11.57
N ARG A 44 -19.57 -1.47 -12.72
CA ARG A 44 -18.28 -1.28 -13.37
C ARG A 44 -17.35 -0.40 -12.52
N LEU A 45 -17.86 0.70 -11.97
CA LEU A 45 -17.08 1.56 -11.09
C LEU A 45 -16.61 0.80 -9.83
N ALA A 46 -17.49 0.01 -9.20
CA ALA A 46 -17.13 -0.83 -8.06
C ALA A 46 -16.06 -1.87 -8.43
N ALA A 47 -16.17 -2.49 -9.62
CA ALA A 47 -15.17 -3.42 -10.13
C ALA A 47 -13.81 -2.74 -10.36
N ASP A 48 -13.80 -1.54 -10.96
CA ASP A 48 -12.59 -0.77 -11.21
C ASP A 48 -11.93 -0.31 -9.89
N LEU A 49 -12.70 0.15 -8.90
CA LEU A 49 -12.21 0.48 -7.56
C LEU A 49 -11.58 -0.73 -6.86
N ARG A 50 -12.22 -1.90 -6.94
CA ARG A 50 -11.68 -3.16 -6.38
C ARG A 50 -10.40 -3.60 -7.10
N ALA A 51 -10.34 -3.43 -8.43
CA ALA A 51 -9.13 -3.71 -9.20
C ALA A 51 -7.98 -2.75 -8.84
N TRP A 52 -8.30 -1.47 -8.62
CA TRP A 52 -7.36 -0.47 -8.16
C TRP A 52 -6.78 -0.83 -6.78
N ASP A 53 -7.63 -1.17 -5.80
CA ASP A 53 -7.21 -1.61 -4.46
C ASP A 53 -6.24 -2.81 -4.52
N ARG A 54 -6.57 -3.85 -5.30
CA ARG A 54 -5.69 -5.01 -5.49
C ARG A 54 -4.34 -4.61 -6.09
N GLY A 55 -4.36 -3.84 -7.17
CA GLY A 55 -3.13 -3.40 -7.84
C GLY A 55 -2.26 -2.49 -6.96
N PHE A 56 -2.85 -1.74 -6.04
CA PHE A 56 -2.11 -0.88 -5.11
C PHE A 56 -1.54 -1.69 -3.93
N LYS A 57 -2.31 -2.64 -3.38
CA LYS A 57 -1.83 -3.61 -2.39
C LYS A 57 -0.62 -4.40 -2.89
N GLU A 58 -0.66 -4.89 -4.13
CA GLU A 58 0.50 -5.57 -4.73
C GLU A 58 1.75 -4.69 -4.80
N ARG A 59 1.61 -3.41 -5.16
CA ARG A 59 2.74 -2.47 -5.21
C ARG A 59 3.37 -2.29 -3.83
N PHE A 60 2.55 -2.18 -2.79
CA PHE A 60 3.06 -2.09 -1.42
C PHE A 60 3.75 -3.35 -0.95
N THR A 61 3.18 -4.52 -1.22
CA THR A 61 3.83 -5.80 -0.93
C THR A 61 5.19 -5.87 -1.61
N ARG A 62 5.30 -5.52 -2.89
CA ARG A 62 6.58 -5.49 -3.61
C ARG A 62 7.56 -4.49 -2.99
N ALA A 63 7.10 -3.29 -2.63
CA ALA A 63 7.95 -2.28 -2.01
C ALA A 63 8.50 -2.74 -0.64
N LEU A 64 7.68 -3.39 0.17
CA LEU A 64 8.10 -3.99 1.44
C LEU A 64 9.10 -5.13 1.23
N SER A 65 8.85 -6.02 0.26
CA SER A 65 9.81 -7.08 -0.08
C SER A 65 11.15 -6.53 -0.59
N LEU A 66 11.13 -5.41 -1.31
CA LEU A 66 12.37 -4.73 -1.72
C LEU A 66 13.10 -4.13 -0.52
N LEU A 67 12.39 -3.54 0.44
CA LEU A 67 13.00 -3.09 1.70
C LEU A 67 13.61 -4.25 2.50
N ASP A 68 12.95 -5.40 2.56
CA ASP A 68 13.46 -6.61 3.21
C ASP A 68 14.77 -7.11 2.57
N SER A 69 14.94 -6.87 1.26
CA SER A 69 16.15 -7.25 0.52
C SER A 69 17.33 -6.30 0.75
N LEU A 70 17.11 -5.12 1.33
CA LEU A 70 18.19 -4.19 1.65
C LEU A 70 18.96 -4.71 2.85
N GLN A 71 20.23 -5.10 2.65
CA GLN A 71 21.11 -5.44 3.77
C GLN A 71 21.49 -4.16 4.54
N PRO A 72 21.26 -4.10 5.86
CA PRO A 72 21.79 -3.04 6.68
C PRO A 72 23.32 -3.09 6.63
N THR A 73 23.97 -1.95 6.40
CA THR A 73 25.41 -1.87 6.68
C THR A 73 25.59 -1.91 8.19
N GLU A 74 25.93 -3.07 8.74
CA GLU A 74 26.56 -3.11 10.06
C GLU A 74 27.85 -2.30 9.96
N GLY A 75 28.00 -1.31 10.85
CA GLY A 75 29.16 -0.43 10.87
C GLY A 75 30.43 -1.27 10.82
N ALA A 76 31.34 -0.92 9.90
CA ALA A 76 32.65 -1.53 9.84
C ALA A 76 33.28 -1.53 11.25
N PRO A 77 33.80 -2.65 11.76
CA PRO A 77 34.55 -2.63 13.01
C PRO A 77 35.75 -1.69 12.82
N SER A 78 35.78 -0.60 13.60
CA SER A 78 36.94 0.30 13.63
C SER A 78 38.17 -0.48 14.11
N PRO A 79 39.30 -0.41 13.38
CA PRO A 79 40.60 -0.81 13.92
C PRO A 79 41.11 0.20 14.95
#